data_AF-A0A514WNA0-F1
#
_entry.id   AF-A0A514WNA0-F1
#
_cell.length_a   1.000
_cell.length_b   1.000
_cell.length_c   1.000
_cell.angle_alpha   90.00
_cell.angle_beta   90.00
_cell.angle_gamma   90.00
#
_symmetry.space_group_name_H-M   'P 1'
#
loop_
_entity.id
_entity.type
_entity.pdbx_description
1 polymer ?
#
loop_
_entity_poly.entity_id
_entity_poly.type
_entity_poly.pdbx_seq_one_letter_code
_entity_poly.pdbx_strand_id
1 'polypeptide(L)'
;MERDQSTENNRREILRIATANFADKGFAGARVDEIAAATATSKRMIYYHFGSKEGLYRAVMREAYRGIRSAELDAGLEDMCPVAALERLTALTFDYHFHHPELVRLVMDENMRHGPHVGAVDEAKNDLVLPRTQALIDRGVAEGSFRAGLDPVDLHMTISALAFYFVSNRYTFRALFDVDLTSEAVAERRKAQVVETVRRYCLAL
;
A
#
# COMPACT_ATOMS: atom_id res chain seq x y z
N MET A 1 25.96 -7.35 -19.55
CA MET A 1 25.52 -6.09 -18.90
C MET A 1 24.39 -5.39 -19.66
N GLU A 2 24.54 -4.95 -20.92
CA GLU A 2 23.43 -4.27 -21.65
C GLU A 2 22.17 -5.14 -21.86
N ARG A 3 22.32 -6.43 -22.16
CA ARG A 3 21.17 -7.36 -22.33
C ARG A 3 20.38 -7.57 -21.04
N ASP A 4 21.05 -7.66 -19.89
CA ASP A 4 20.38 -7.83 -18.59
C ASP A 4 19.64 -6.56 -18.18
N GLN A 5 20.23 -5.39 -18.43
CA GLN A 5 19.60 -4.09 -18.15
C GLN A 5 18.36 -3.85 -19.03
N SER A 6 18.42 -4.21 -20.31
CA SER A 6 17.25 -4.15 -21.21
C SER A 6 16.14 -5.11 -20.78
N THR A 7 16.50 -6.30 -20.29
CA THR A 7 15.56 -7.32 -19.81
C THR A 7 14.85 -6.84 -18.54
N GLU A 8 15.59 -6.23 -17.62
CA GLU A 8 15.03 -5.68 -16.37
C GLU A 8 14.14 -4.45 -16.64
N ASN A 9 14.52 -3.58 -17.57
CA ASN A 9 13.69 -2.45 -17.99
C ASN A 9 12.35 -2.93 -18.57
N ASN A 10 12.39 -3.94 -19.45
CA ASN A 10 11.16 -4.54 -20.00
C ASN A 10 10.30 -5.17 -18.92
N ARG A 11 10.90 -5.89 -17.96
CA ARG A 11 10.17 -6.49 -16.84
C ARG A 11 9.44 -5.45 -16.00
N ARG A 12 10.11 -4.33 -15.67
CA ARG A 12 9.51 -3.22 -14.91
C ARG A 12 8.37 -2.54 -15.66
N GLU A 13 8.52 -2.33 -16.96
CA GLU A 13 7.47 -1.73 -17.78
C GLU A 13 6.23 -2.64 -17.88
N ILE A 14 6.43 -3.95 -18.04
CA ILE A 14 5.33 -4.92 -18.00
C ILE A 14 4.59 -4.84 -16.65
N LEU A 15 5.33 -4.82 -15.53
CA LEU A 15 4.73 -4.74 -14.21
C LEU A 15 3.91 -3.47 -14.05
N ARG A 16 4.44 -2.31 -14.43
CA ARG A 16 3.74 -1.02 -14.34
C ARG A 16 2.40 -1.06 -15.08
N ILE A 17 2.39 -1.55 -16.32
CA ILE A 17 1.18 -1.63 -17.15
C ILE A 17 0.21 -2.68 -16.62
N ALA A 18 0.73 -3.83 -16.21
CA ALA A 18 -0.09 -4.89 -15.61
C ALA A 18 -0.76 -4.42 -14.31
N THR A 19 -0.06 -3.68 -13.45
CA THR A 19 -0.60 -3.08 -12.23
C THR A 19 -1.82 -2.22 -12.55
N ALA A 20 -1.71 -1.31 -13.53
CA ALA A 20 -2.84 -0.46 -13.92
C ALA A 20 -4.03 -1.28 -14.47
N ASN A 21 -3.76 -2.28 -15.32
CA ASN A 21 -4.81 -3.12 -15.92
C ASN A 21 -5.52 -3.99 -14.87
N PHE A 22 -4.78 -4.61 -13.95
CA PHE A 22 -5.35 -5.40 -12.86
C PHE A 22 -6.07 -4.54 -11.82
N ALA A 23 -5.55 -3.37 -11.47
CA ALA A 23 -6.24 -2.46 -10.59
C ALA A 23 -7.57 -2.00 -11.20
N ASP A 24 -7.62 -1.72 -12.51
CA ASP A 24 -8.84 -1.30 -13.18
C ASP A 24 -9.88 -2.45 -13.28
N LYS A 25 -9.47 -3.61 -13.79
CA LYS A 25 -10.38 -4.70 -14.20
C LYS A 25 -10.48 -5.87 -13.22
N GLY A 26 -9.68 -5.87 -12.17
CA GLY A 26 -9.48 -7.01 -11.26
C GLY A 26 -8.79 -8.20 -11.93
N PHE A 27 -8.44 -9.21 -11.14
CA PHE A 27 -7.77 -10.40 -11.65
C PHE A 27 -8.58 -11.11 -12.74
N ALA A 28 -9.90 -11.32 -12.56
CA ALA A 28 -10.71 -12.03 -13.55
C ALA A 28 -10.89 -11.24 -14.86
N GLY A 29 -11.11 -9.93 -14.78
CA GLY A 29 -11.43 -9.10 -15.94
C GLY A 29 -10.21 -8.76 -16.81
N ALA A 30 -9.03 -8.62 -16.21
CA ALA A 30 -7.79 -8.32 -16.92
C ALA A 30 -7.42 -9.39 -17.95
N ARG A 31 -6.96 -9.01 -19.14
CA ARG A 31 -6.50 -9.96 -20.18
C ARG A 31 -5.03 -9.70 -20.50
N VAL A 32 -4.22 -10.76 -20.54
CA VAL A 32 -2.79 -10.66 -20.89
C VAL A 32 -2.60 -10.08 -22.30
N ASP A 33 -3.55 -10.30 -23.21
CA ASP A 33 -3.52 -9.70 -24.54
C ASP A 33 -3.64 -8.17 -24.52
N GLU A 34 -4.48 -7.62 -23.64
CA GLU A 34 -4.61 -6.17 -23.47
C GLU A 34 -3.36 -5.57 -22.83
N ILE A 35 -2.78 -6.28 -21.85
CA ILE A 35 -1.51 -5.89 -21.22
C ILE A 35 -0.39 -5.88 -22.27
N ALA A 36 -0.28 -6.93 -23.09
CA ALA A 36 0.70 -7.00 -24.17
C ALA A 36 0.52 -5.85 -25.16
N ALA A 37 -0.71 -5.59 -25.60
CA ALA A 37 -1.02 -4.50 -26.53
C ALA A 37 -0.69 -3.10 -25.97
N ALA A 38 -0.76 -2.93 -24.65
CA ALA A 38 -0.40 -1.68 -23.98
C ALA A 38 1.11 -1.56 -23.67
N THR A 39 1.87 -2.65 -23.77
CA THR A 39 3.33 -2.67 -23.56
C THR A 39 4.09 -2.62 -24.89
N ALA A 40 5.36 -2.19 -24.86
CA ALA A 40 6.29 -2.34 -25.99
C ALA A 40 6.81 -3.80 -26.15
N THR A 41 6.10 -4.80 -25.63
CA THR A 41 6.53 -6.22 -25.63
C THR A 41 5.46 -7.15 -26.19
N SER A 42 5.82 -8.41 -26.43
CA SER A 42 4.87 -9.41 -26.91
C SER A 42 4.27 -10.24 -25.76
N LYS A 43 3.07 -10.81 -25.98
CA LYS A 43 2.47 -11.80 -25.07
C LYS A 43 3.45 -12.93 -24.69
N ARG A 44 4.24 -13.39 -25.66
CA ARG A 44 5.28 -14.41 -25.45
C ARG A 44 6.33 -13.97 -24.43
N MET A 45 6.75 -12.71 -24.47
CA MET A 45 7.72 -12.16 -23.52
C MET A 45 7.12 -11.98 -22.12
N ILE A 46 5.83 -11.63 -22.00
CA ILE A 46 5.15 -11.61 -20.70
C ILE A 46 5.17 -13.01 -20.08
N TYR A 47 4.79 -14.05 -20.82
CA TYR A 47 4.87 -15.42 -20.31
C TYR A 47 6.29 -15.88 -20.04
N TYR A 48 7.28 -15.44 -20.82
CA TYR A 48 8.68 -15.71 -20.54
C TYR A 48 9.12 -15.16 -19.17
N HIS A 49 8.69 -13.95 -18.81
CA HIS A 49 9.06 -13.32 -17.53
C HIS A 49 8.26 -13.78 -16.32
N PHE A 50 7.00 -14.18 -16.52
CA PHE A 50 6.04 -14.37 -15.43
C PHE A 50 5.36 -15.74 -15.42
N GLY A 51 5.58 -16.57 -16.45
CA GLY A 51 5.07 -17.93 -16.57
C GLY A 51 3.57 -18.02 -16.89
N SER A 52 2.73 -17.32 -16.15
CA SER A 52 1.28 -17.30 -16.33
C SER A 52 0.67 -15.94 -15.99
N LYS A 53 -0.64 -15.80 -16.16
CA LYS A 53 -1.39 -14.62 -15.72
C LYS A 53 -1.35 -14.49 -14.18
N GLU A 54 -1.50 -15.61 -13.48
CA GLU A 54 -1.37 -15.71 -12.02
C GLU A 54 0.04 -15.31 -11.58
N GLY A 55 1.08 -15.78 -12.29
CA GLY A 55 2.46 -15.40 -11.99
C GLY A 55 2.72 -13.91 -12.18
N LEU A 56 2.15 -13.31 -13.24
CA LEU A 56 2.21 -11.87 -13.46
C LEU A 56 1.45 -11.10 -12.35
N TYR A 57 0.26 -11.56 -11.99
CA TYR A 57 -0.55 -10.95 -10.94
C TYR A 57 0.12 -11.03 -9.57
N ARG A 58 0.69 -12.20 -9.20
CA ARG A 58 1.47 -12.36 -7.97
C ARG A 58 2.68 -11.42 -7.94
N ALA A 59 3.34 -11.21 -9.08
CA ALA A 59 4.44 -10.25 -9.18
C ALA A 59 3.97 -8.79 -9.00
N VAL A 60 2.82 -8.44 -9.57
CA VAL A 60 2.16 -7.13 -9.36
C VAL A 60 1.81 -6.92 -7.88
N MET A 61 1.17 -7.90 -7.23
CA MET A 61 0.84 -7.84 -5.80
C MET A 61 2.09 -7.63 -4.94
N ARG A 62 3.15 -8.40 -5.22
CA ARG A 62 4.42 -8.28 -4.50
C ARG A 62 5.02 -6.88 -4.64
N GLU A 63 5.02 -6.32 -5.85
CA GLU A 63 5.57 -4.99 -6.10
C GLU A 63 4.74 -3.90 -5.40
N ALA A 64 3.41 -4.01 -5.44
CA ALA A 64 2.51 -3.07 -4.78
C ALA A 64 2.73 -3.03 -3.26
N TYR A 65 2.84 -4.20 -2.60
CA TYR A 65 3.17 -4.27 -1.18
C TYR A 65 4.61 -3.82 -0.90
N ARG A 66 5.58 -4.20 -1.72
CA ARG A 66 6.97 -3.77 -1.56
C ARG A 66 7.09 -2.24 -1.58
N GLY A 67 6.31 -1.55 -2.41
CA GLY A 67 6.32 -0.09 -2.52
C GLY A 67 5.97 0.60 -1.20
N ILE A 68 4.81 0.28 -0.59
CA ILE A 68 4.40 0.89 0.68
C ILE A 68 5.38 0.55 1.81
N ARG A 69 5.85 -0.69 1.87
CA ARG A 69 6.81 -1.13 2.89
C ARG A 69 8.15 -0.43 2.76
N SER A 70 8.61 -0.18 1.54
CA SER A 70 9.86 0.56 1.33
C SER A 70 9.68 2.03 1.74
N ALA A 71 8.55 2.65 1.41
CA ALA A 71 8.27 4.02 1.85
C ALA A 71 8.22 4.16 3.38
N GLU A 72 7.59 3.21 4.08
CA GLU A 72 7.59 3.16 5.56
C GLU A 72 8.99 2.89 6.13
N LEU A 73 9.79 2.05 5.46
CA LEU A 73 11.13 1.72 5.90
C LEU A 73 12.09 2.92 5.82
N ASP A 74 12.01 3.66 4.72
CA ASP A 74 12.86 4.81 4.41
C ASP A 74 12.43 6.10 5.12
N ALA A 75 11.39 6.03 5.97
CA ALA A 75 10.80 7.17 6.66
C ALA A 75 11.65 7.74 7.81
N GLY A 76 12.70 7.03 8.24
CA GLY A 76 13.63 7.49 9.29
C GLY A 76 12.98 7.70 10.66
N LEU A 77 12.09 6.79 11.05
CA LEU A 77 11.27 6.93 12.27
C LEU A 77 12.06 6.69 13.57
N GLU A 78 13.19 5.98 13.47
CA GLU A 78 14.04 5.60 14.59
C GLU A 78 14.63 6.80 15.33
N ASP A 79 14.98 7.86 14.61
CA ASP A 79 15.67 9.02 15.16
C ASP A 79 14.72 10.13 15.66
N MET A 80 13.41 9.96 15.41
CA MET A 80 12.38 10.92 15.81
C MET A 80 11.85 10.60 17.22
N CYS A 81 11.32 11.59 17.95
CA CYS A 81 10.57 11.27 19.16
C CYS A 81 9.31 10.44 18.80
N PRO A 82 8.89 9.49 19.65
CA PRO A 82 7.78 8.57 19.36
C PRO A 82 6.51 9.23 18.83
N VAL A 83 6.05 10.35 19.42
CA VAL A 83 4.85 11.05 18.93
C VAL A 83 5.04 11.55 17.49
N ALA A 84 6.17 12.18 17.18
CA ALA A 84 6.45 12.68 15.83
C ALA A 84 6.64 11.53 14.83
N ALA A 85 7.27 10.43 15.25
CA ALA A 85 7.39 9.21 14.45
C ALA A 85 6.00 8.61 14.11
N LEU A 86 5.09 8.56 15.07
CA LEU A 86 3.72 8.08 14.88
C LEU A 86 2.93 8.97 13.90
N GLU A 87 3.01 10.30 14.07
CA GLU A 87 2.38 11.26 13.17
C GLU A 87 2.94 11.13 11.75
N ARG A 88 4.27 11.01 11.62
CA ARG A 88 4.95 10.82 10.33
C ARG A 88 4.57 9.52 9.65
N LEU A 89 4.56 8.40 10.38
CA LEU A 89 4.12 7.10 9.88
C LEU A 89 2.68 7.17 9.38
N THR A 90 1.77 7.73 10.19
CA THR A 90 0.35 7.86 9.87
C THR A 90 0.13 8.70 8.61
N ALA A 91 0.80 9.86 8.53
CA ALA A 91 0.72 10.75 7.38
C ALA A 91 1.27 10.09 6.11
N LEU A 92 2.43 9.42 6.21
CA LEU A 92 3.05 8.72 5.09
C LEU A 92 2.16 7.58 4.58
N THR A 93 1.60 6.76 5.46
CA THR A 93 0.68 5.69 5.07
C THR A 93 -0.54 6.26 4.36
N PHE A 94 -1.11 7.37 4.86
CA PHE A 94 -2.22 8.07 4.20
C PHE A 94 -1.86 8.57 2.80
N ASP A 95 -0.77 9.33 2.68
CA ASP A 95 -0.29 9.89 1.41
C ASP A 95 0.02 8.79 0.39
N TYR A 96 0.64 7.69 0.85
CA TYR A 96 0.92 6.55 -0.01
C TYR A 96 -0.37 5.95 -0.58
N HIS A 97 -1.39 5.68 0.25
CA HIS A 97 -2.66 5.15 -0.25
C HIS A 97 -3.33 6.11 -1.24
N PHE A 98 -3.30 7.41 -0.93
CA PHE A 98 -3.91 8.44 -1.75
C PHE A 98 -3.26 8.55 -3.14
N HIS A 99 -1.93 8.54 -3.21
CA HIS A 99 -1.19 8.63 -4.47
C HIS A 99 -1.03 7.29 -5.21
N HIS A 100 -1.29 6.16 -4.54
CA HIS A 100 -1.23 4.81 -5.10
C HIS A 100 -2.58 4.07 -5.01
N PRO A 101 -3.66 4.59 -5.62
CA PRO A 101 -4.99 3.96 -5.55
C PRO A 101 -5.05 2.55 -6.16
N GLU A 102 -4.09 2.20 -7.02
CA GLU A 102 -3.90 0.85 -7.55
C GLU A 102 -3.67 -0.19 -6.45
N LEU A 103 -2.90 0.15 -5.40
CA LEU A 103 -2.67 -0.74 -4.26
C LEU A 103 -4.00 -1.07 -3.58
N VAL A 104 -4.79 -0.03 -3.27
CA VAL A 104 -6.09 -0.17 -2.62
C VAL A 104 -7.01 -1.06 -3.44
N ARG A 105 -7.09 -0.84 -4.75
CA ARG A 105 -7.95 -1.62 -5.65
C ARG A 105 -7.51 -3.09 -5.78
N LEU A 106 -6.21 -3.35 -5.87
CA LEU A 106 -5.67 -4.71 -5.89
C LEU A 106 -5.98 -5.47 -4.59
N VAL A 107 -5.79 -4.82 -3.44
CA VAL A 107 -6.11 -5.38 -2.13
C VAL A 107 -7.62 -5.63 -1.99
N MET A 108 -8.47 -4.72 -2.49
CA MET A 108 -9.92 -4.95 -2.54
C MET A 108 -10.30 -6.15 -3.40
N ASP A 109 -9.73 -6.29 -4.60
CA ASP A 109 -10.01 -7.42 -5.50
C ASP A 109 -9.62 -8.75 -4.86
N GLU A 110 -8.46 -8.83 -4.19
CA GLU A 110 -8.07 -10.02 -3.43
C GLU A 110 -9.04 -10.31 -2.29
N ASN A 111 -9.39 -9.31 -1.46
CA ASN A 111 -10.30 -9.51 -0.33
C ASN A 111 -11.70 -9.95 -0.78
N MET A 112 -12.23 -9.36 -1.85
CA MET A 112 -13.52 -9.78 -2.45
C MET A 112 -13.51 -11.23 -2.94
N ARG A 113 -12.32 -11.77 -3.24
CA ARG A 113 -12.11 -13.14 -3.72
C ARG A 113 -11.58 -14.09 -2.65
N HIS A 114 -11.53 -13.66 -1.40
CA HIS A 114 -10.98 -14.43 -0.28
C HIS A 114 -9.47 -14.73 -0.39
N GLY A 115 -8.70 -13.83 -1.00
CA GLY A 115 -7.24 -13.80 -0.97
C GLY A 115 -6.48 -14.95 -1.65
N PRO A 116 -6.85 -15.40 -2.86
CA PRO A 116 -6.22 -16.55 -3.53
C PRO A 116 -4.72 -16.35 -3.86
N HIS A 117 -4.23 -15.11 -3.87
CA HIS A 117 -2.86 -14.76 -4.23
C HIS A 117 -2.09 -14.06 -3.10
N VAL A 118 -2.71 -13.78 -1.95
CA VAL A 118 -2.08 -13.05 -0.83
C VAL A 118 -0.86 -13.77 -0.28
N GLY A 119 -0.85 -15.11 -0.26
CA GLY A 119 0.32 -15.90 0.15
C GLY A 119 1.54 -15.80 -0.79
N ALA A 120 1.47 -15.03 -1.88
CA ALA A 120 2.60 -14.77 -2.77
C ALA A 120 3.34 -13.46 -2.47
N VAL A 121 2.77 -12.63 -1.59
CA VAL A 121 3.36 -11.37 -1.16
C VAL A 121 4.60 -11.70 -0.33
N ASP A 122 5.72 -11.05 -0.67
CA ASP A 122 7.04 -11.31 -0.08
C ASP A 122 7.01 -11.08 1.44
N GLU A 123 7.24 -12.13 2.21
CA GLU A 123 7.19 -12.15 3.67
C GLU A 123 8.26 -11.21 4.26
N ALA A 124 9.46 -11.18 3.68
CA ALA A 124 10.63 -10.57 4.31
C ALA A 124 10.51 -9.07 4.63
N LYS A 125 9.80 -8.27 3.83
CA LYS A 125 9.56 -6.84 4.12
C LYS A 125 8.29 -6.60 4.93
N ASN A 126 7.26 -7.44 4.77
CA ASN A 126 6.05 -7.35 5.57
C ASN A 126 6.33 -7.74 7.03
N ASP A 127 7.25 -8.68 7.25
CA ASP A 127 7.68 -9.13 8.58
C ASP A 127 8.37 -8.03 9.39
N LEU A 128 8.84 -6.95 8.76
CA LEU A 128 9.52 -5.84 9.45
C LEU A 128 8.56 -4.77 9.98
N VAL A 129 7.32 -4.72 9.52
CA VAL A 129 6.35 -3.68 9.91
C VAL A 129 5.97 -3.83 11.38
N LEU A 130 5.60 -5.03 11.80
CA LEU A 130 5.14 -5.28 13.17
C LEU A 130 6.26 -5.07 14.19
N PRO A 131 7.49 -5.60 14.00
CA PRO A 131 8.61 -5.32 14.90
C PRO A 131 8.95 -3.83 15.01
N ARG A 132 8.91 -3.08 13.90
CA ARG A 132 9.16 -1.62 13.93
C ARG A 132 8.04 -0.86 14.65
N THR A 133 6.79 -1.24 14.39
CA THR A 133 5.63 -0.66 15.07
C THR A 133 5.70 -0.94 16.58
N GLN A 134 6.09 -2.17 16.95
CA GLN A 134 6.33 -2.54 18.35
C GLN A 134 7.45 -1.70 18.97
N ALA A 135 8.59 -1.56 18.29
CA ALA A 135 9.70 -0.75 18.78
C ALA A 135 9.31 0.73 18.99
N LEU A 136 8.50 1.29 18.09
CA LEU A 136 7.93 2.63 18.25
C LEU A 136 7.01 2.72 19.49
N ILE A 137 6.12 1.74 19.65
CA ILE A 137 5.23 1.65 20.82
C ILE A 137 6.05 1.58 22.11
N ASP A 138 7.03 0.66 22.19
CA ASP A 138 7.85 0.43 23.38
C ASP A 138 8.61 1.70 23.79
N ARG A 139 9.19 2.42 22.81
CA ARG A 139 9.86 3.70 23.05
C ARG A 139 8.90 4.73 23.63
N GLY A 140 7.72 4.89 23.04
CA GLY A 140 6.73 5.86 23.51
C GLY A 140 6.16 5.52 24.90
N VAL A 141 5.98 4.24 25.21
CA VAL A 141 5.57 3.80 26.55
C VAL A 141 6.68 4.05 27.57
N ALA A 142 7.93 3.73 27.24
CA ALA A 142 9.07 3.92 28.15
C ALA A 142 9.31 5.39 28.52
N GLU A 143 9.05 6.32 27.61
CA GLU A 143 9.16 7.77 27.88
C GLU A 143 7.85 8.40 28.42
N GLY A 144 6.77 7.61 28.52
CA GLY A 144 5.47 8.07 29.02
C GLY A 144 4.64 8.88 28.03
N SER A 145 5.02 8.95 26.75
CA SER A 145 4.23 9.65 25.73
C SER A 145 3.06 8.80 25.21
N PHE A 146 3.19 7.47 25.23
CA PHE A 146 2.12 6.54 24.85
C PHE A 146 1.55 5.79 26.05
N ARG A 147 0.26 5.46 25.98
CA ARG A 147 -0.41 4.58 26.95
C ARG A 147 0.08 3.14 26.83
N ALA A 148 0.07 2.42 27.94
CA ALA A 148 0.32 0.98 27.96
C ALA A 148 -0.81 0.19 27.24
N GLY A 149 -0.51 -1.05 26.87
CA GLY A 149 -1.47 -1.98 26.26
C GLY A 149 -1.85 -1.65 24.82
N LEU A 150 -0.98 -0.94 24.09
CA LEU A 150 -1.10 -0.81 22.64
C LEU A 150 -0.58 -2.09 21.97
N ASP A 151 -1.37 -2.65 21.06
CA ASP A 151 -0.96 -3.75 20.21
C ASP A 151 -0.49 -3.21 18.84
N PRO A 152 0.66 -3.68 18.30
CA PRO A 152 1.20 -3.19 17.03
C PRO A 152 0.32 -3.55 15.83
N VAL A 153 -0.40 -4.68 15.87
CA VAL A 153 -1.33 -5.08 14.81
C VAL A 153 -2.55 -4.17 14.83
N ASP A 154 -3.10 -3.88 16.01
CA ASP A 154 -4.25 -2.97 16.15
C ASP A 154 -3.91 -1.55 15.67
N LEU A 155 -2.71 -1.06 16.01
CA LEU A 155 -2.25 0.24 15.55
C LEU A 155 -2.08 0.26 14.02
N HIS A 156 -1.41 -0.74 13.45
CA HIS A 156 -1.25 -0.88 12.00
C HIS A 156 -2.61 -0.94 11.27
N MET A 157 -3.53 -1.75 11.80
CA MET A 157 -4.89 -1.90 11.28
C MET A 157 -5.65 -0.58 11.35
N THR A 158 -5.55 0.16 12.44
CA THR A 158 -6.24 1.45 12.63
C THR A 158 -5.75 2.49 11.61
N ILE A 159 -4.44 2.65 11.46
CA ILE A 159 -3.84 3.57 10.48
C ILE A 159 -4.29 3.18 9.07
N SER A 160 -4.15 1.89 8.72
CA SER A 160 -4.50 1.36 7.40
C SER A 160 -5.98 1.53 7.10
N ALA A 161 -6.89 1.23 8.04
CA ALA A 161 -8.33 1.36 7.84
C ALA A 161 -8.74 2.80 7.53
N LEU A 162 -8.19 3.77 8.27
CA LEU A 162 -8.51 5.19 8.08
C LEU A 162 -8.01 5.73 6.73
N ALA A 163 -6.80 5.32 6.31
CA ALA A 163 -6.23 5.68 5.01
C ALA A 163 -6.96 4.96 3.85
N PHE A 164 -7.13 3.65 3.96
CA PHE A 164 -7.72 2.79 2.93
C PHE A 164 -9.16 3.21 2.60
N TYR A 165 -9.98 3.47 3.62
CA TYR A 165 -11.38 3.85 3.44
C TYR A 165 -11.54 5.13 2.60
N PHE A 166 -10.65 6.11 2.78
CA PHE A 166 -10.68 7.36 2.03
C PHE A 166 -10.54 7.13 0.52
N VAL A 167 -9.78 6.11 0.12
CA VAL A 167 -9.55 5.77 -1.28
C VAL A 167 -10.59 4.79 -1.80
N SER A 168 -10.91 3.74 -1.04
CA SER A 168 -11.83 2.67 -1.48
C SER A 168 -13.26 3.17 -1.71
N ASN A 169 -13.67 4.21 -1.00
CA ASN A 169 -15.05 4.71 -1.01
C ASN A 169 -15.21 6.03 -1.77
N ARG A 170 -14.20 6.49 -2.52
CA ARG A 170 -14.24 7.76 -3.27
C ARG A 170 -15.43 7.92 -4.21
N TYR A 171 -15.87 6.85 -4.87
CA TYR A 171 -17.02 6.88 -5.78
C TYR A 171 -18.35 7.01 -5.03
N THR A 172 -18.52 6.25 -3.93
CA THR A 172 -19.77 6.31 -3.15
C THR A 172 -19.88 7.63 -2.40
N PHE A 173 -18.76 8.20 -1.92
CA PHE A 173 -18.78 9.52 -1.30
C PHE A 173 -19.11 10.64 -2.29
N ARG A 174 -18.58 10.56 -3.52
CA ARG A 174 -18.96 11.49 -4.58
C ARG A 174 -20.46 11.42 -4.88
N ALA A 175 -21.01 10.20 -4.98
CA ALA A 175 -22.43 10.00 -5.32
C ALA A 175 -23.40 10.35 -4.19
N LEU A 176 -23.06 10.03 -2.94
CA LEU A 176 -23.97 10.13 -1.80
C LEU A 176 -23.85 11.45 -1.03
N PHE A 177 -22.67 12.08 -1.06
CA PHE A 177 -22.37 13.27 -0.24
C PHE A 177 -21.77 14.43 -1.05
N ASP A 178 -21.63 14.30 -2.37
CA ASP A 178 -20.97 15.28 -3.26
C ASP A 178 -19.54 15.66 -2.83
N VAL A 179 -18.85 14.75 -2.14
CA VAL A 179 -17.46 14.95 -1.71
C VAL A 179 -16.51 14.25 -2.67
N ASP A 180 -15.63 15.01 -3.32
CA ASP A 180 -14.56 14.46 -4.15
C ASP A 180 -13.34 14.07 -3.29
N LEU A 181 -13.23 12.78 -2.98
CA LEU A 181 -12.08 12.24 -2.24
C LEU A 181 -10.81 12.10 -3.10
N THR A 182 -10.84 12.48 -4.38
CA THR A 182 -9.63 12.60 -5.22
C THR A 182 -8.98 13.98 -5.15
N SER A 183 -9.64 14.94 -4.50
CA SER A 183 -9.12 16.30 -4.31
C SER A 183 -8.00 16.34 -3.28
N GLU A 184 -6.85 16.93 -3.66
CA GLU A 184 -5.71 17.20 -2.77
C GLU A 184 -6.12 17.99 -1.52
N ALA A 185 -6.95 19.02 -1.67
CA ALA A 185 -7.40 19.83 -0.53
C ALA A 185 -8.26 19.04 0.46
N VAL A 186 -9.07 18.10 -0.05
CA VAL A 186 -9.88 17.21 0.80
C VAL A 186 -9.00 16.15 1.45
N ALA A 187 -8.01 15.62 0.72
CA ALA A 187 -7.03 14.67 1.21
C ALA A 187 -6.18 15.24 2.34
N GLU A 188 -5.63 16.45 2.18
CA GLU A 188 -4.85 17.14 3.22
C GLU A 188 -5.66 17.37 4.49
N ARG A 189 -6.91 17.85 4.36
CA ARG A 189 -7.80 18.00 5.51
C ARG A 189 -8.07 16.67 6.20
N ARG A 190 -8.29 15.60 5.43
CA ARG A 190 -8.56 14.28 5.99
C ARG A 190 -7.31 13.69 6.66
N LYS A 191 -6.13 13.85 6.06
CA LYS A 191 -4.85 13.42 6.63
C LYS A 191 -4.63 14.01 8.02
N ALA A 192 -4.83 15.33 8.17
CA ALA A 192 -4.71 15.99 9.47
C ALA A 192 -5.64 15.36 10.53
N GLN A 193 -6.90 15.08 10.16
CA GLN A 193 -7.86 14.41 11.06
C GLN A 193 -7.44 12.98 11.41
N VAL A 194 -6.91 12.22 10.45
CA VAL A 194 -6.44 10.85 10.67
C VAL A 194 -5.22 10.84 11.60
N VAL A 195 -4.24 11.71 11.36
CA VAL A 195 -3.06 11.88 12.23
C VAL A 195 -3.49 12.22 13.64
N GLU A 196 -4.39 13.19 13.80
CA GLU A 196 -4.88 13.58 15.13
C GLU A 196 -5.66 12.44 15.83
N THR A 197 -6.46 11.69 15.09
CA THR A 197 -7.22 10.54 15.62
C THR A 197 -6.28 9.46 16.14
N VAL A 198 -5.29 9.06 15.33
CA VAL A 198 -4.30 8.03 15.69
C VAL A 198 -3.44 8.49 16.85
N ARG A 199 -2.99 9.75 16.84
CA ARG A 199 -2.25 10.33 17.96
C ARG A 199 -3.03 10.24 19.26
N ARG A 200 -4.28 10.74 19.30
CA ARG A 200 -5.12 10.69 20.50
C ARG A 200 -5.40 9.26 20.97
N TYR A 201 -5.48 8.30 20.06
CA TYR A 201 -5.63 6.89 20.40
C TYR A 201 -4.40 6.32 21.15
N CYS A 202 -3.20 6.81 20.85
CA CYS A 202 -1.94 6.32 21.42
C CYS A 202 -1.46 7.06 22.67
N LEU A 203 -1.78 8.35 22.83
CA LEU A 203 -1.25 9.15 23.93
C LEU A 203 -1.62 8.60 25.32
N ALA A 204 -0.72 8.77 26.28
CA ALA A 204 -1.02 8.57 27.70
C ALA A 204 -2.09 9.57 28.17
N LEU A 205 -2.98 9.12 29.05
CA LEU A 205 -4.00 9.96 29.71
C LEU A 205 -3.38 10.90 30.76
#